data_AF-A0A822GNA0-F1
#
_entry.id   AF-A0A822GNA0-F1
#
_cell.length_a   1.000
_cell.length_b   1.000
_cell.length_c   1.000
_cell.angle_alpha   90.00
_cell.angle_beta   90.00
_cell.angle_gamma   90.00
#
_symmetry.space_group_name_H-M   'P 1'
#
loop_
_entity.id
_entity.type
_entity.pdbx_description
1 polymer ?
#
loop_
_entity_poly.entity_id
_entity_poly.type
_entity_poly.pdbx_seq_one_letter_code
_entity_poly.pdbx_strand_id
1 'polypeptide(L)'
;GGQGEGNDLTQLSSPRGVVVDQLGTVYVADWENNRIRRWPKGATPGSVIVDGDGRGEQSNQLNGPIGLSFDRHGNLYVVDWRNHRVQKFDMDSNA
;
A
#
# COMPACT_ATOMS: atom_id res chain seq x y z
N GLY A 1 3.65 -12.34 0.92
CA GLY A 1 3.13 -12.09 -0.43
C GLY A 1 4.07 -12.68 -1.46
N GLY A 2 3.91 -12.32 -2.75
CA GLY A 2 4.84 -12.72 -3.81
C GLY A 2 4.62 -14.12 -4.39
N GLN A 3 3.39 -14.63 -4.35
CA GLN A 3 3.02 -15.91 -4.99
C GLN A 3 2.75 -15.76 -6.49
N GLY A 4 3.63 -15.02 -7.18
CA GLY A 4 3.49 -14.68 -8.60
C GLY A 4 2.76 -13.35 -8.86
N GLU A 5 2.66 -13.04 -10.15
CA GLU A 5 1.96 -11.87 -10.68
C GLU A 5 0.45 -12.03 -10.57
N GLY A 6 -0.26 -10.97 -10.17
CA GLY A 6 -1.72 -10.94 -10.18
C GLY A 6 -2.31 -10.04 -9.09
N ASN A 7 -3.63 -10.12 -8.93
CA ASN A 7 -4.40 -9.25 -8.05
C ASN A 7 -4.89 -9.95 -6.76
N ASP A 8 -4.58 -11.23 -6.56
CA ASP A 8 -5.02 -11.96 -5.36
C ASP A 8 -4.33 -11.47 -4.08
N LEU A 9 -4.83 -11.93 -2.92
CA LEU A 9 -4.29 -11.56 -1.62
C LEU A 9 -2.84 -12.05 -1.37
N THR A 10 -2.35 -12.97 -2.18
CA THR A 10 -0.99 -13.51 -2.11
C THR A 10 -0.08 -13.00 -3.23
N GLN A 11 -0.63 -12.29 -4.22
CA GLN A 11 0.04 -11.83 -5.43
C GLN A 11 0.32 -10.32 -5.43
N LEU A 12 1.19 -9.89 -6.33
CA LEU A 12 1.58 -8.50 -6.57
C LEU A 12 1.74 -8.29 -8.07
N SER A 13 1.58 -7.06 -8.57
CA SER A 13 1.77 -6.70 -9.97
C SER A 13 2.64 -5.45 -10.09
N SER A 14 3.87 -5.64 -10.57
CA SER A 14 4.90 -4.60 -10.72
C SER A 14 5.11 -3.72 -9.46
N PRO A 15 5.35 -4.30 -8.26
CA PRO A 15 5.51 -3.50 -7.03
C PRO A 15 6.71 -2.54 -7.13
N ARG A 16 6.56 -1.29 -6.65
CA ARG A 16 7.58 -0.23 -6.83
C ARG A 16 8.15 0.35 -5.53
N GLY A 17 7.46 0.19 -4.41
CA GLY A 17 7.87 0.76 -3.13
C GLY A 17 7.57 -0.19 -1.99
N VAL A 18 8.44 -0.17 -0.97
CA VAL A 18 8.30 -0.96 0.25
C VAL A 18 8.70 -0.12 1.47
N VAL A 19 7.98 -0.30 2.57
CA VAL A 19 8.35 0.24 3.88
C VAL A 19 7.99 -0.78 4.95
N VAL A 20 8.71 -0.75 6.08
CA VAL A 20 8.46 -1.62 7.23
C VAL A 20 8.18 -0.75 8.44
N ASP A 21 7.12 -1.05 9.20
CA ASP A 21 6.83 -0.35 10.45
C ASP A 21 7.70 -0.88 11.62
N GLN A 22 7.55 -0.28 12.80
CA GLN A 22 8.29 -0.69 14.00
C GLN A 22 7.92 -2.09 14.52
N LEU A 23 6.75 -2.61 14.14
CA LEU A 23 6.27 -3.95 14.49
C LEU A 23 6.77 -5.02 13.52
N GLY A 24 7.43 -4.63 12.43
CA GLY A 24 7.90 -5.52 11.37
C GLY A 24 6.83 -5.86 10.34
N THR A 25 5.72 -5.12 10.28
CA THR A 25 4.74 -5.21 9.20
C THR A 25 5.31 -4.61 7.94
N VAL A 26 5.28 -5.36 6.83
CA VAL A 26 5.75 -4.92 5.52
C VAL A 26 4.60 -4.33 4.74
N TYR A 27 4.77 -3.11 4.21
CA TYR A 27 3.82 -2.43 3.33
C TYR A 27 4.41 -2.31 1.94
N VAL A 28 3.63 -2.62 0.91
CA VAL A 28 4.07 -2.62 -0.49
C VAL A 28 3.13 -1.77 -1.34
N ALA A 29 3.72 -0.89 -2.15
CA ALA A 29 3.04 -0.18 -3.22
C ALA A 29 2.94 -1.09 -4.44
N ASP A 30 1.75 -1.64 -4.64
CA ASP A 30 1.41 -2.59 -5.70
C ASP A 30 0.91 -1.80 -6.91
N TRP A 31 1.86 -1.37 -7.76
CA TRP A 31 1.70 -0.26 -8.70
C TRP A 31 0.63 -0.52 -9.76
N GLU A 32 0.60 -1.69 -10.40
CA GLU A 32 -0.40 -1.99 -11.44
C GLU A 32 -1.78 -2.27 -10.84
N ASN A 33 -1.81 -2.84 -9.64
CA ASN A 33 -3.05 -3.06 -8.90
C ASN A 33 -3.55 -1.78 -8.19
N ASN A 34 -2.85 -0.65 -8.32
CA ASN A 34 -3.20 0.66 -7.75
C ASN A 34 -3.51 0.63 -6.24
N ARG A 35 -2.83 -0.21 -5.47
CA ARG A 35 -3.19 -0.46 -4.05
C ARG A 35 -1.97 -0.49 -3.14
N ILE A 36 -2.22 -0.31 -1.84
CA ILE A 36 -1.21 -0.57 -0.80
C ILE A 36 -1.59 -1.84 -0.04
N ARG A 37 -0.67 -2.79 0.00
CA ARG A 37 -0.84 -4.06 0.71
C ARG A 37 0.05 -4.11 1.94
N ARG A 38 -0.41 -4.78 3.00
CA ARG A 38 0.40 -5.06 4.19
C ARG A 38 0.53 -6.56 4.50
N TRP A 39 1.65 -6.93 5.09
CA TRP A 39 1.90 -8.24 5.68
C TRP A 39 2.45 -8.03 7.09
N PRO A 40 1.67 -8.35 8.14
CA PRO A 40 2.22 -8.49 9.49
C PRO A 40 3.39 -9.48 9.48
N LYS A 41 4.30 -9.32 10.44
CA LYS A 41 5.48 -10.19 10.55
C LYS A 41 5.06 -11.67 10.57
N GLY A 42 5.52 -12.43 9.57
CA GLY A 42 5.21 -13.87 9.43
C GLY A 42 3.86 -14.20 8.80
N ALA A 43 3.04 -13.21 8.42
CA ALA A 43 1.72 -13.45 7.84
C ALA A 43 1.78 -13.84 6.34
N THR A 44 0.93 -14.78 5.95
CA THR A 44 0.51 -15.05 4.57
C THR A 44 -0.92 -15.62 4.62
N PRO A 45 -1.92 -15.06 3.94
CA PRO A 45 -1.86 -13.95 2.96
C PRO A 45 -1.67 -12.57 3.59
N GLY A 46 -1.50 -11.53 2.75
CA GLY A 46 -1.48 -10.14 3.22
C GLY A 46 -2.87 -9.55 3.27
N SER A 47 -3.05 -8.42 3.95
CA SER A 47 -4.29 -7.65 3.92
C SER A 47 -4.15 -6.41 3.02
N VAL A 48 -5.27 -5.84 2.60
CA VAL A 48 -5.32 -4.55 1.90
C VAL A 48 -5.36 -3.43 2.94
N ILE A 49 -4.68 -2.32 2.69
CA ILE A 49 -4.75 -1.09 3.51
C ILE A 49 -5.51 -0.01 2.77
N VAL A 50 -5.10 0.23 1.53
CA VAL A 50 -5.83 1.08 0.59
C VAL A 50 -6.22 0.17 -0.54
N ASP A 51 -7.52 -0.08 -0.66
CA ASP A 51 -8.04 -0.84 -1.78
C ASP A 51 -8.14 0.10 -2.97
N GLY A 52 -7.32 -0.15 -3.98
CA GLY A 52 -7.30 0.59 -5.23
C GLY A 52 -8.51 0.29 -6.10
N ASP A 53 -9.65 0.04 -5.48
CA ASP A 53 -10.84 -0.58 -6.08
C ASP A 53 -11.54 0.44 -6.98
N GLY A 54 -10.93 0.60 -8.14
CA GLY A 54 -11.15 1.69 -9.07
C GLY A 54 -10.13 2.80 -8.85
N ARG A 55 -8.93 2.62 -9.40
CA ARG A 55 -8.02 3.72 -9.78
C ARG A 55 -8.76 5.06 -9.90
N GLY A 56 -8.36 6.05 -9.14
CA GLY A 56 -9.07 7.32 -9.14
C GLY A 56 -8.42 8.37 -8.27
N GLU A 57 -9.10 9.50 -8.12
CA GLU A 57 -8.58 10.72 -7.48
C GLU A 57 -9.21 11.00 -6.11
N GLN A 58 -10.13 10.14 -5.64
CA GLN A 58 -10.71 10.27 -4.30
C GLN A 58 -9.67 9.99 -3.21
N SER A 59 -9.93 10.42 -1.98
CA SER A 59 -8.99 10.32 -0.84
C SER A 59 -8.67 8.87 -0.42
N ASN A 60 -9.48 7.91 -0.81
CA ASN A 60 -9.28 6.48 -0.60
C ASN A 60 -8.83 5.73 -1.87
N GLN A 61 -8.59 6.46 -2.97
CA GLN A 61 -8.18 5.89 -4.25
C GLN A 61 -6.73 6.28 -4.58
N LEU A 62 -6.07 5.44 -5.38
CA LEU A 62 -4.70 5.63 -5.84
C LEU A 62 -4.61 5.39 -7.35
N ASN A 63 -3.55 5.89 -7.96
CA ASN A 63 -3.27 5.72 -9.38
C ASN A 63 -1.75 5.62 -9.57
N GLY A 64 -1.27 4.39 -9.67
CA GLY A 64 0.16 4.09 -9.76
C GLY A 64 0.97 4.56 -8.55
N PRO A 65 0.71 4.04 -7.33
CA PRO A 65 1.53 4.35 -6.16
C PRO A 65 2.96 3.84 -6.34
N ILE A 66 3.96 4.64 -5.97
CA ILE A 66 5.39 4.27 -6.18
C ILE A 66 6.25 4.32 -4.93
N GLY A 67 5.89 5.11 -3.93
CA GLY A 67 6.73 5.37 -2.76
C GLY A 67 5.92 5.42 -1.49
N LEU A 68 6.49 4.91 -0.41
CA LEU A 68 5.87 4.79 0.91
C LEU A 68 6.84 5.30 1.99
N SER A 69 6.32 6.02 2.98
CA SER A 69 7.09 6.37 4.18
C SER A 69 6.16 6.56 5.37
N PHE A 70 6.63 6.23 6.57
CA PHE A 70 5.94 6.59 7.80
C PHE A 70 6.44 7.92 8.36
N ASP A 71 5.57 8.68 9.04
CA ASP A 71 6.02 9.70 9.98
C ASP A 71 6.20 9.13 11.40
N ARG A 72 6.71 9.96 12.31
CA ARG A 72 6.92 9.59 13.73
C ARG A 72 5.64 9.25 14.50
N HIS A 73 4.49 9.62 13.96
CA HIS A 73 3.17 9.37 14.53
C HIS A 73 2.50 8.14 13.88
N GLY A 74 3.23 7.36 13.07
CA GLY A 74 2.70 6.15 12.45
C GLY A 74 1.83 6.37 11.22
N ASN A 75 1.68 7.61 10.74
CA ASN A 75 0.90 7.86 9.53
C ASN A 75 1.68 7.44 8.28
N LEU A 76 1.00 6.81 7.32
CA LEU A 76 1.58 6.37 6.06
C LEU A 76 1.43 7.46 5.00
N TYR A 77 2.53 7.89 4.41
CA TYR A 77 2.56 8.77 3.25
C TYR A 77 2.79 7.93 1.99
N VAL A 78 1.97 8.19 0.97
CA VAL A 78 1.99 7.48 -0.30
C VAL A 78 2.21 8.48 -1.43
N VAL A 79 3.22 8.24 -2.26
CA VAL A 79 3.41 8.96 -3.52
C VAL A 79 2.47 8.37 -4.57
N ASP A 80 1.37 9.07 -4.83
CA ASP A 80 0.32 8.70 -5.77
C ASP A 80 0.64 9.30 -7.15
N TRP A 81 1.61 8.66 -7.83
CA TRP A 81 2.40 9.28 -8.88
C TRP A 81 1.59 9.78 -10.07
N ARG A 82 0.61 9.01 -10.56
CA ARG A 82 -0.19 9.42 -11.72
C ARG A 82 -1.26 10.46 -11.38
N ASN A 83 -1.57 10.64 -10.10
CA ASN A 83 -2.45 11.71 -9.63
C ASN A 83 -1.68 12.97 -9.20
N HIS A 84 -0.35 13.00 -9.41
CA HIS A 84 0.51 14.14 -9.10
C HIS A 84 0.38 14.66 -7.65
N ARG A 85 0.17 13.74 -6.69
CA ARG A 85 -0.05 14.08 -5.29
C ARG A 85 0.67 13.15 -4.33
N VAL A 86 0.74 13.58 -3.08
CA VAL A 86 1.09 12.75 -1.92
C VAL A 86 -0.15 12.65 -1.04
N GLN A 87 -0.50 11.43 -0.64
CA GLN A 87 -1.61 11.19 0.29
C GLN A 87 -1.06 10.73 1.64
N LYS A 88 -1.74 11.16 2.71
CA LYS A 88 -1.48 10.73 4.08
C LYS A 88 -2.64 9.85 4.52
N PHE A 89 -2.33 8.65 5.01
CA PHE A 89 -3.28 7.73 5.61
C PHE A 89 -3.00 7.67 7.11
N ASP A 90 -4.03 7.96 7.90
CA ASP A 90 -4.00 7.71 9.33
C ASP A 90 -4.13 6.20 9.54
N MET A 91 -3.13 5.63 10.20
CA MET A 91 -3.02 4.18 10.44
C MET A 91 -3.39 3.83 11.88
N ASP A 92 -3.59 4.83 12.75
CA ASP A 92 -4.00 4.67 14.14
C ASP A 92 -5.52 4.55 14.27
N SER A 93 -6.27 4.97 13.24
CA SER A 93 -7.70 4.66 13.13
C SER A 93 -7.91 3.30 12.47
N ASN A 94 -8.01 2.24 13.28
CA ASN A 94 -8.73 1.04 12.85
C ASN A 94 -10.17 1.43 12.50
N ALA A 95 -10.50 1.46 11.21
CA ALA A 95 -11.86 1.31 10.71
C ALA A 95 -12.10 -0.16 10.34
#